data_AF-A0A4Q3AIR3-F1
#
_entry.id   AF-A0A4Q3AIR3-F1
#
_cell.length_a   1.000
_cell.length_b   1.000
_cell.length_c   1.000
_cell.angle_alpha   90.00
_cell.angle_beta   90.00
_cell.angle_gamma   90.00
#
_symmetry.space_group_name_H-M   'P 1'
#
loop_
_entity.id
_entity.type
_entity.pdbx_description
1 polymer ?
#
loop_
_entity_poly.entity_id
_entity_poly.type
_entity_poly.pdbx_seq_one_letter_code
_entity_poly.pdbx_strand_id
1 'polypeptide(L)'
;MRQYIDLINESAIEEEEVLDEAPRASAVWKREIPAKYRGLNLLGRGMTSLVFEKDAETVLIFTRDVIKAEYMRDCGIARYVDAFDSHMHPVPAMREIEVIVLEMPKLEKISGKNIALVRRACKEVGDVLAKARQKFGYRMSGKQAHELAVREACVHFSEDENHLLYEFWSFISNYDASQFAIDIGPRNFLQKVTGEIVVTDPVCAKDVIEILDNHKAQQYRDQGGYGRY
;
A
#
# COMPACT_ATOMS: atom_id res chain seq x y z
N MET A 1 -31.44 -35.10 30.20
CA MET A 1 -30.23 -35.96 30.22
C MET A 1 -29.41 -35.56 29.01
N ARG A 2 -28.23 -34.91 29.13
CA ARG A 2 -26.90 -35.49 29.51
C ARG A 2 -26.59 -36.69 28.61
N GLN A 3 -25.49 -36.80 27.85
CA GLN A 3 -24.09 -36.34 27.97
C GLN A 3 -23.44 -36.50 26.57
N TYR A 4 -22.61 -35.57 26.07
CA TYR A 4 -21.15 -35.43 26.28
C TYR A 4 -20.33 -36.63 25.72
N ILE A 5 -19.57 -36.42 24.63
CA ILE A 5 -18.09 -36.19 24.58
C ILE A 5 -17.32 -37.53 24.54
N ASP A 6 -16.62 -37.82 23.43
CA ASP A 6 -15.14 -37.71 23.29
C ASP A 6 -14.56 -38.54 22.13
N LEU A 7 -13.31 -38.18 21.76
CA LEU A 7 -12.33 -38.81 20.85
C LEU A 7 -12.42 -38.29 19.40
N ILE A 8 -11.71 -37.22 19.01
CA ILE A 8 -10.25 -37.03 19.02
C ILE A 8 -9.52 -38.28 18.55
N ASN A 9 -9.27 -38.32 17.24
CA ASN A 9 -8.10 -38.91 16.59
C ASN A 9 -7.76 -37.93 15.47
N GLU A 10 -6.76 -37.05 15.65
CA GLU A 10 -5.37 -37.34 15.33
C GLU A 10 -5.19 -37.84 13.88
N SER A 11 -5.46 -36.97 12.91
CA SER A 11 -4.78 -37.00 11.59
C SER A 11 -5.15 -35.75 10.78
N ALA A 12 -4.75 -34.59 11.28
CA ALA A 12 -4.55 -33.42 10.44
C ALA A 12 -3.17 -32.88 10.81
N ILE A 13 -2.14 -33.62 10.40
CA ILE A 13 -0.89 -32.97 10.05
C ILE A 13 -1.30 -32.11 8.85
N GLU A 14 -1.68 -30.87 9.13
CA GLU A 14 -1.77 -29.84 8.11
C GLU A 14 -0.35 -29.74 7.56
N GLU A 15 -0.14 -30.41 6.42
CA GLU A 15 0.98 -30.12 5.56
C GLU A 15 0.95 -28.63 5.33
N GLU A 16 1.95 -27.97 5.90
CA GLU A 16 2.33 -26.60 5.67
C GLU A 16 2.38 -26.44 4.15
N GLU A 17 1.31 -25.91 3.54
CA GLU A 17 1.36 -25.42 2.18
C GLU A 17 2.36 -24.28 2.21
N VAL A 18 3.62 -24.65 1.97
CA VAL A 18 4.66 -23.75 1.51
C VAL A 18 4.13 -23.20 0.20
N LEU A 19 3.38 -22.10 0.31
CA LEU A 19 2.95 -21.28 -0.80
C LEU A 19 4.22 -20.78 -1.49
N ASP A 20 4.72 -21.59 -2.42
CA ASP A 20 5.70 -21.23 -3.43
C ASP A 20 4.99 -20.39 -4.52
N GLU A 21 4.14 -19.45 -4.08
CA GLU A 21 3.66 -18.38 -4.92
C GLU A 21 4.88 -17.52 -5.23
N ALA A 22 5.31 -17.56 -6.49
CA ALA A 22 6.29 -16.64 -7.05
C ALA A 22 6.06 -15.26 -6.42
N PRO A 23 6.99 -14.74 -5.60
CA PRO A 23 6.68 -13.67 -4.70
C PRO A 23 6.20 -12.50 -5.53
N ARG A 24 4.93 -12.11 -5.36
CA ARG A 24 4.46 -10.80 -5.82
C ARG A 24 5.52 -9.82 -5.36
N ALA A 25 6.27 -9.26 -6.31
CA ALA A 25 7.50 -8.55 -6.03
C ALA A 25 7.15 -7.40 -5.09
N SER A 26 7.47 -7.57 -3.81
CA SER A 26 7.25 -6.55 -2.80
C SER A 26 8.56 -5.84 -2.63
N ALA A 27 8.52 -4.52 -2.47
CA ALA A 27 9.72 -3.73 -2.22
C ALA A 27 10.39 -4.12 -0.90
N VAL A 28 9.71 -4.83 0.01
CA VAL A 28 10.31 -5.36 1.24
C VAL A 28 10.09 -6.85 1.35
N TRP A 29 11.15 -7.61 1.63
CA TRP A 29 11.13 -9.05 1.80
C TRP A 29 11.36 -9.46 3.25
N LYS A 30 10.67 -10.53 3.70
CA LYS A 30 10.80 -11.05 5.07
C LYS A 30 12.26 -11.32 5.48
N ARG A 31 13.09 -11.79 4.54
CA ARG A 31 14.50 -12.10 4.80
C ARG A 31 15.34 -10.85 5.12
N GLU A 32 14.91 -9.68 4.67
CA GLU A 32 15.55 -8.39 4.93
C GLU A 32 15.34 -7.91 6.36
N ILE A 33 14.28 -8.39 7.01
CA ILE A 33 13.87 -7.90 8.32
C ILE A 33 14.94 -8.26 9.38
N PRO A 34 15.45 -7.25 10.14
CA PRO A 34 16.43 -7.46 11.19
C PRO A 34 15.97 -8.47 12.24
N ALA A 35 16.93 -9.17 12.86
CA ALA A 35 16.65 -10.22 13.84
C ALA A 35 15.72 -9.78 14.98
N LYS A 36 15.83 -8.51 15.42
CA LYS A 36 14.96 -7.91 16.45
C LYS A 36 13.46 -7.91 16.11
N TYR A 37 13.09 -8.04 14.84
CA TYR A 37 11.70 -8.05 14.37
C TYR A 37 11.25 -9.39 13.77
N ARG A 38 12.14 -10.38 13.61
CA ARG A 38 11.82 -11.64 12.92
C ARG A 38 10.79 -12.51 13.65
N GLY A 39 10.64 -12.33 14.96
CA GLY A 39 9.65 -13.04 15.77
C GLY A 39 8.24 -12.48 15.69
N LEU A 40 8.02 -11.37 14.97
CA LEU A 40 6.71 -10.74 14.85
C LEU A 40 5.82 -11.47 13.84
N ASN A 41 4.51 -11.50 14.10
CA ASN A 41 3.53 -12.08 13.18
C ASN A 41 3.32 -11.16 11.98
N LEU A 42 3.43 -11.70 10.76
CA LEU A 42 3.08 -10.95 9.56
C LEU A 42 1.55 -10.86 9.44
N LEU A 43 1.02 -9.64 9.43
CA LEU A 43 -0.41 -9.37 9.25
C LEU A 43 -0.78 -9.12 7.78
N GLY A 44 0.13 -8.55 7.00
CA GLY A 44 -0.18 -8.17 5.62
C GLY A 44 1.05 -7.87 4.77
N ARG A 45 0.86 -7.97 3.46
CA ARG A 45 1.87 -7.67 2.44
C ARG A 45 1.27 -6.76 1.37
N GLY A 46 1.87 -5.58 1.22
CA GLY A 46 1.63 -4.68 0.12
C GLY A 46 2.71 -4.81 -0.97
N MET A 47 2.53 -4.04 -2.04
CA MET A 47 3.52 -3.94 -3.11
C MET A 47 4.80 -3.27 -2.61
N THR A 48 4.70 -2.25 -1.76
CA THR A 48 5.89 -1.54 -1.26
C THR A 48 6.15 -1.72 0.22
N SER A 49 5.34 -2.53 0.91
CA SER A 49 5.40 -2.67 2.37
C SER A 49 5.08 -4.07 2.90
N LEU A 50 5.58 -4.36 4.11
CA LEU A 50 5.16 -5.47 4.97
C LEU A 50 4.62 -4.92 6.29
N VAL A 51 3.55 -5.53 6.81
CA VAL A 51 2.92 -5.11 8.07
C VAL A 51 3.00 -6.25 9.08
N PHE A 52 3.59 -5.99 10.23
CA PHE A 52 3.76 -6.94 11.32
C PHE A 52 3.04 -6.48 12.57
N GLU A 53 2.50 -7.44 13.32
CA GLU A 53 1.97 -7.19 14.65
C GLU A 53 3.11 -6.93 15.64
N LYS A 54 3.10 -5.78 16.31
CA LYS A 54 4.07 -5.46 17.37
C LYS A 54 3.57 -5.90 18.74
N ASP A 55 2.34 -5.52 19.05
CA ASP A 55 1.61 -5.86 20.27
C ASP A 55 0.09 -5.84 20.00
N ALA A 56 -0.74 -5.96 21.04
CA ALA A 56 -2.19 -6.02 20.92
C ALA A 56 -2.80 -4.78 20.23
N GLU A 57 -2.14 -3.62 20.31
CA GLU A 57 -2.70 -2.32 19.92
C GLU A 57 -1.97 -1.69 18.72
N THR A 58 -0.77 -2.17 18.37
CA THR A 58 0.08 -1.52 17.36
C THR A 58 0.67 -2.50 16.34
N VAL A 59 0.99 -1.94 15.17
CA VAL A 59 1.68 -2.64 14.08
C VAL A 59 2.95 -1.90 13.69
N LEU A 60 3.90 -2.66 13.14
CA LEU A 60 5.06 -2.11 12.43
C LEU A 60 4.85 -2.24 10.93
N ILE A 61 5.05 -1.15 10.21
CA ILE A 61 5.04 -1.10 8.74
C ILE A 61 6.48 -0.93 8.29
N PHE A 62 6.97 -1.90 7.52
CA PHE A 62 8.25 -1.81 6.84
C PHE A 62 8.00 -1.41 5.41
N THR A 63 8.56 -0.31 4.94
CA THR A 63 8.31 0.22 3.59
C THR A 63 9.58 0.79 2.97
N ARG A 64 9.73 0.67 1.66
CA ARG A 64 10.74 1.42 0.87
C ARG A 64 10.14 2.65 0.18
N ASP A 65 8.85 2.87 0.38
CA ASP A 65 8.10 3.95 -0.23
C ASP A 65 8.17 5.21 0.64
N VAL A 66 9.05 6.12 0.27
CA VAL A 66 9.34 7.34 1.03
C VAL A 66 8.11 8.24 1.08
N ILE A 67 7.41 8.44 -0.05
CA ILE A 67 6.22 9.29 -0.12
C ILE A 67 5.11 8.75 0.78
N LYS A 68 4.92 7.42 0.81
CA LYS A 68 3.99 6.78 1.75
C LYS A 68 4.40 6.99 3.20
N ALA A 69 5.68 6.85 3.52
CA ALA A 69 6.16 7.03 4.89
C ALA A 69 5.98 8.47 5.37
N GLU A 70 6.26 9.44 4.50
CA GLU A 70 6.03 10.86 4.76
C GLU A 70 4.54 11.16 4.92
N TYR A 71 3.68 10.64 4.04
CA TYR A 71 2.23 10.78 4.16
C TYR A 71 1.71 10.27 5.51
N MET A 72 2.07 9.04 5.87
CA MET A 72 1.60 8.43 7.12
C MET A 72 2.08 9.21 8.35
N ARG A 73 3.30 9.78 8.31
CA ARG A 73 3.84 10.59 9.39
C ARG A 73 3.17 11.95 9.47
N ASP A 74 3.09 12.66 8.35
CA ASP A 74 2.65 14.05 8.29
C ASP A 74 1.14 14.17 8.58
N CYS A 75 0.35 13.16 8.19
CA CYS A 75 -1.07 13.07 8.54
C CYS A 75 -1.32 12.46 9.94
N GLY A 76 -0.28 12.22 10.74
CA GLY A 76 -0.40 11.70 12.10
C GLY A 76 -0.97 10.27 12.20
N ILE A 77 -0.88 9.50 11.12
CA ILE A 77 -1.36 8.10 11.06
C ILE A 77 -0.35 7.17 11.73
N ALA A 78 0.93 7.36 11.46
CA ALA A 78 2.02 6.55 11.98
C ALA A 78 3.19 7.42 12.47
N ARG A 79 4.06 6.84 13.30
CA ARG A 79 5.29 7.47 13.77
C ARG A 79 6.51 6.74 13.22
N TYR A 80 7.55 7.49 12.89
CA TYR A 80 8.85 6.89 12.55
C TYR A 80 9.46 6.18 13.77
N VAL A 81 10.02 4.99 13.56
CA VAL A 81 10.66 4.20 14.61
C VAL A 81 12.12 3.92 14.29
N ASP A 82 12.42 3.55 13.06
CA ASP A 82 13.76 3.08 12.66
C ASP A 82 13.92 3.14 11.13
N ALA A 83 15.15 3.04 10.65
CA ALA A 83 15.47 2.77 9.26
C ALA A 83 16.73 1.89 9.17
N PHE A 84 16.81 1.05 8.14
CA PHE A 84 17.99 0.20 7.94
C PHE A 84 18.22 -0.11 6.47
N ASP A 85 19.50 -0.27 6.13
CA ASP A 85 19.91 -0.78 4.83
C ASP A 85 19.75 -2.30 4.77
N SER A 86 19.40 -2.81 3.59
CA SER A 86 19.34 -4.26 3.34
C SER A 86 19.94 -4.62 2.00
N HIS A 87 21.01 -5.41 2.06
CA HIS A 87 21.65 -5.98 0.87
C HIS A 87 21.05 -7.34 0.46
N MET A 88 19.99 -7.80 1.13
CA MET A 88 19.38 -9.11 0.91
C MET A 88 18.23 -9.11 -0.11
N HIS A 89 17.80 -7.96 -0.63
CA HIS A 89 16.75 -7.91 -1.65
C HIS A 89 17.19 -8.61 -2.94
N PRO A 90 16.35 -9.38 -3.64
CA PRO A 90 16.74 -10.02 -4.89
C PRO A 90 16.95 -9.04 -6.05
N VAL A 91 16.27 -7.89 -6.03
CA VAL A 91 16.45 -6.81 -7.01
C VAL A 91 17.56 -5.86 -6.54
N PRO A 92 18.70 -5.74 -7.26
CA PRO A 92 19.83 -4.92 -6.81
C PRO A 92 19.47 -3.44 -6.59
N ALA A 93 18.69 -2.84 -7.48
CA ALA A 93 18.28 -1.44 -7.34
C ALA A 93 17.46 -1.15 -6.06
N MET A 94 16.78 -2.15 -5.49
CA MET A 94 16.10 -1.98 -4.20
C MET A 94 17.07 -2.01 -3.01
N ARG A 95 18.26 -2.61 -3.15
CA ARG A 95 19.26 -2.65 -2.07
C ARG A 95 19.81 -1.27 -1.76
N GLU A 96 19.72 -0.35 -2.72
CA GLU A 96 20.15 1.05 -2.61
C GLU A 96 19.09 1.93 -1.94
N ILE A 97 17.92 1.38 -1.62
CA ILE A 97 16.83 2.09 -0.95
C ILE A 97 16.69 1.52 0.46
N GLU A 98 16.83 2.40 1.46
CA GLU A 98 16.65 2.03 2.86
C GLU A 98 15.22 1.54 3.15
N VAL A 99 15.10 0.62 4.10
CA VAL A 99 13.79 0.19 4.61
C VAL A 99 13.42 1.07 5.81
N ILE A 100 12.33 1.80 5.68
CA ILE A 100 11.76 2.65 6.73
C ILE A 100 10.80 1.82 7.59
N VAL A 101 10.89 1.98 8.91
CA VAL A 101 10.01 1.34 9.88
C VAL A 101 9.11 2.39 10.53
N LEU A 102 7.81 2.22 10.36
CA LEU A 102 6.78 3.06 10.97
C LEU A 102 6.00 2.23 11.99
N GLU A 103 5.54 2.88 13.04
CA GLU A 103 4.59 2.30 13.99
C GLU A 103 3.24 3.01 13.88
N MET A 104 2.18 2.21 13.75
CA MET A 104 0.82 2.68 13.56
C MET A 104 -0.09 1.96 14.58
N PRO A 105 -1.13 2.61 15.13
CA PRO A 105 -2.17 1.90 15.85
C PRO A 105 -2.82 0.87 14.92
N LYS A 106 -3.29 -0.26 15.49
CA LYS A 106 -4.11 -1.21 14.76
C LYS A 106 -5.42 -0.54 14.35
N LEU A 107 -5.77 -0.74 13.09
CA LEU A 107 -7.01 -0.25 12.51
C LEU A 107 -7.86 -1.44 12.09
N GLU A 108 -9.17 -1.27 12.18
CA GLU A 108 -10.14 -2.27 11.79
C GLU A 108 -10.54 -2.10 10.33
N LYS A 109 -11.10 -3.17 9.77
CA LYS A 109 -11.76 -3.09 8.46
C LYS A 109 -12.92 -2.11 8.55
N ILE A 110 -13.14 -1.37 7.46
CA ILE A 110 -14.28 -0.46 7.32
C ILE A 110 -15.59 -1.20 7.59
N SER A 111 -16.37 -0.66 8.52
CA SER A 111 -17.70 -1.18 8.86
C SER A 111 -18.71 -1.02 7.72
N GLY A 112 -19.78 -1.81 7.74
CA GLY A 112 -20.88 -1.69 6.78
C GLY A 112 -21.54 -0.31 6.75
N LYS A 113 -21.49 0.45 7.85
CA LYS A 113 -21.99 1.83 7.92
C LYS A 113 -21.11 2.79 7.10
N ASN A 114 -19.78 2.61 7.18
CA ASN A 114 -18.81 3.50 6.56
C ASN A 114 -18.46 3.13 5.11
N ILE A 115 -18.71 1.88 4.69
CA ILE A 115 -18.32 1.42 3.34
C ILE A 115 -18.99 2.20 2.21
N ALA A 116 -20.23 2.66 2.42
CA ALA A 116 -20.96 3.46 1.44
C ALA A 116 -20.32 4.85 1.26
N LEU A 117 -19.82 5.46 2.34
CA LEU A 117 -19.11 6.73 2.31
C LEU A 117 -17.77 6.58 1.56
N VAL A 118 -16.98 5.56 1.91
CA VAL A 118 -15.70 5.25 1.25
C VAL A 118 -15.90 5.02 -0.25
N ARG A 119 -16.88 4.20 -0.64
CA ARG A 119 -17.17 3.93 -2.06
C ARG A 119 -17.56 5.19 -2.83
N ARG A 120 -18.31 6.09 -2.20
CA ARG A 120 -18.68 7.38 -2.80
C ARG A 120 -17.44 8.25 -3.03
N ALA A 121 -16.59 8.41 -2.03
CA ALA A 121 -15.34 9.17 -2.13
C ALA A 121 -14.41 8.61 -3.22
N CYS A 122 -14.22 7.28 -3.27
CA CYS A 122 -13.42 6.64 -4.33
C CYS A 122 -14.01 6.89 -5.73
N LYS A 123 -15.35 6.81 -5.87
CA LYS A 123 -16.02 7.07 -7.14
C LYS A 123 -15.84 8.52 -7.58
N GLU A 124 -15.98 9.46 -6.65
CA GLU A 124 -15.81 10.88 -6.92
C GLU A 124 -14.41 11.21 -7.43
N VAL A 125 -13.37 10.67 -6.78
CA VAL A 125 -11.99 10.77 -7.27
C VAL A 125 -11.86 10.21 -8.69
N GLY A 126 -12.43 9.03 -8.94
CA GLY A 126 -12.43 8.41 -10.28
C GLY A 126 -13.10 9.30 -11.33
N ASP A 127 -14.25 9.88 -10.99
CA ASP A 127 -15.02 10.75 -11.86
C ASP A 127 -14.25 12.06 -12.16
N VAL A 128 -13.58 12.66 -11.17
CA VAL A 128 -12.76 13.87 -11.32
C VAL A 128 -11.55 13.59 -12.21
N LEU A 129 -10.79 12.53 -11.91
CA LEU A 129 -9.61 12.15 -12.69
C LEU A 129 -9.99 11.79 -14.14
N ALA A 130 -11.12 11.10 -14.35
CA ALA A 130 -11.60 10.75 -15.68
C ALA A 130 -12.00 11.99 -16.49
N LYS A 131 -12.75 12.93 -15.89
CA LYS A 131 -13.13 14.20 -16.53
C LYS A 131 -11.91 15.03 -16.90
N ALA A 132 -10.93 15.14 -15.99
CA ALA A 132 -9.71 15.87 -16.26
C ALA A 132 -8.91 15.20 -17.40
N ARG A 133 -8.77 13.88 -17.40
CA ARG A 133 -8.14 13.17 -18.54
C ARG A 133 -8.88 13.37 -19.85
N GLN A 134 -10.21 13.39 -19.87
CA GLN A 134 -10.98 13.67 -21.09
C GLN A 134 -10.76 15.10 -21.61
N LYS A 135 -10.64 16.08 -20.71
CA LYS A 135 -10.34 17.48 -21.04
C LYS A 135 -9.01 17.63 -21.77
N PHE A 136 -7.99 16.82 -21.40
CA PHE A 136 -6.62 16.94 -21.93
C PHE A 136 -6.22 15.85 -22.95
N GLY A 137 -6.96 14.74 -22.99
CA GLY A 137 -6.52 13.47 -23.60
C GLY A 137 -6.46 13.41 -25.12
N TYR A 138 -7.03 14.38 -25.85
CA TYR A 138 -6.99 14.38 -27.31
C TYR A 138 -5.74 15.04 -27.91
N ARG A 139 -4.90 15.71 -27.12
CA ARG A 139 -3.79 16.54 -27.63
C ARG A 139 -2.44 16.32 -26.93
N MET A 140 -2.35 15.42 -25.96
CA MET A 140 -1.20 15.31 -25.05
C MET A 140 -0.76 13.87 -24.82
N SER A 141 0.49 13.70 -24.42
CA SER A 141 0.99 12.40 -23.95
C SER A 141 0.27 11.94 -22.68
N GLY A 142 0.18 10.62 -22.47
CA GLY A 142 -0.47 10.05 -21.28
C GLY A 142 0.12 10.53 -19.95
N LYS A 143 1.43 10.82 -19.91
CA LYS A 143 2.13 11.37 -18.74
C LYS A 143 1.64 12.78 -18.40
N GLN A 144 1.65 13.68 -19.39
CA GLN A 144 1.20 15.06 -19.18
C GLN A 144 -0.30 15.13 -18.85
N ALA A 145 -1.12 14.28 -19.49
CA ALA A 145 -2.54 14.19 -19.17
C ALA A 145 -2.78 13.70 -17.73
N HIS A 146 -1.94 12.80 -17.22
CA HIS A 146 -1.97 12.36 -15.82
C HIS A 146 -1.59 13.50 -14.86
N GLU A 147 -0.47 14.20 -15.12
CA GLU A 147 -0.01 15.32 -14.28
C GLU A 147 -1.07 16.43 -14.15
N LEU A 148 -1.70 16.81 -15.27
CA LEU A 148 -2.77 17.80 -15.26
C LEU A 148 -4.03 17.28 -14.55
N ALA A 149 -4.37 15.99 -14.71
CA ALA A 149 -5.51 15.40 -14.01
C ALA A 149 -5.30 15.37 -12.49
N VAL A 150 -4.08 15.05 -12.03
CA VAL A 150 -3.72 15.10 -10.62
C VAL A 150 -3.82 16.52 -10.10
N ARG A 151 -3.29 17.51 -10.84
CA ARG A 151 -3.34 18.92 -10.42
C ARG A 151 -4.76 19.45 -10.29
N GLU A 152 -5.65 19.10 -11.21
CA GLU A 152 -7.08 19.46 -11.12
C GLU A 152 -7.76 18.78 -9.92
N ALA A 153 -7.41 17.52 -9.64
CA ALA A 153 -7.91 16.83 -8.47
C ALA A 153 -7.42 17.47 -7.16
N CYS A 154 -6.15 17.89 -7.08
CA CYS A 154 -5.63 18.63 -5.92
C CYS A 154 -6.50 19.86 -5.65
N VAL A 155 -6.69 20.72 -6.66
CA VAL A 155 -7.52 21.94 -6.54
C VAL A 155 -8.94 21.60 -6.08
N HIS A 156 -9.55 20.57 -6.68
CA HIS A 156 -10.92 20.19 -6.36
C HIS A 156 -11.11 19.71 -4.91
N PHE A 157 -10.17 18.89 -4.41
CA PHE A 157 -10.33 18.25 -3.10
C PHE A 157 -9.62 18.97 -1.96
N SER A 158 -8.66 19.85 -2.23
CA SER A 158 -7.97 20.65 -1.21
C SER A 158 -8.78 21.85 -0.74
N GLU A 159 -9.92 22.14 -1.36
CA GLU A 159 -10.82 23.24 -0.96
C GLU A 159 -11.90 22.81 0.04
N ASP A 160 -12.16 21.50 0.19
CA ASP A 160 -13.15 20.96 1.15
C ASP A 160 -12.47 20.21 2.30
N GLU A 161 -12.22 20.92 3.41
CA GLU A 161 -11.64 20.35 4.65
C GLU A 161 -12.47 19.21 5.25
N ASN A 162 -13.76 19.09 4.89
CA ASN A 162 -14.62 18.01 5.37
C ASN A 162 -14.58 16.77 4.47
N HIS A 163 -13.90 16.84 3.33
CA HIS A 163 -13.80 15.72 2.42
C HIS A 163 -12.93 14.61 3.03
N LEU A 164 -13.35 13.36 2.88
CA LEU A 164 -12.68 12.20 3.48
C LEU A 164 -11.20 12.05 3.05
N LEU A 165 -10.86 12.57 1.87
CA LEU A 165 -9.51 12.54 1.31
C LEU A 165 -8.78 13.90 1.40
N TYR A 166 -9.31 14.88 2.12
CA TYR A 166 -8.73 16.22 2.22
C TYR A 166 -7.23 16.16 2.58
N GLU A 167 -6.90 15.48 3.68
CA GLU A 167 -5.51 15.33 4.16
C GLU A 167 -4.59 14.74 3.08
N PHE A 168 -5.09 13.74 2.33
CA PHE A 168 -4.35 13.16 1.23
C PHE A 168 -4.06 14.17 0.12
N TRP A 169 -5.09 14.87 -0.37
CA TRP A 169 -4.95 15.82 -1.47
C TRP A 169 -4.14 17.05 -1.08
N SER A 170 -4.27 17.51 0.16
CA SER A 170 -3.43 18.55 0.75
C SER A 170 -1.97 18.13 0.78
N PHE A 171 -1.67 16.91 1.27
CA PHE A 171 -0.31 16.37 1.30
C PHE A 171 0.31 16.26 -0.10
N ILE A 172 -0.35 15.58 -1.05
CA ILE A 172 0.25 15.34 -2.37
C ILE A 172 0.35 16.60 -3.25
N SER A 173 -0.33 17.69 -2.88
CA SER A 173 -0.22 18.97 -3.59
C SER A 173 1.19 19.57 -3.52
N ASN A 174 2.01 19.11 -2.56
CA ASN A 174 3.41 19.52 -2.39
C ASN A 174 4.40 18.72 -3.26
N TYR A 175 3.93 17.72 -4.01
CA TYR A 175 4.77 16.83 -4.82
C TYR A 175 4.53 17.05 -6.32
N ASP A 176 5.56 16.77 -7.13
CA ASP A 176 5.37 16.69 -8.57
C ASP A 176 4.60 15.40 -8.90
N ALA A 177 3.51 15.52 -9.68
CA ALA A 177 2.68 14.38 -10.08
C ALA A 177 3.44 13.30 -10.89
N SER A 178 4.63 13.63 -11.40
CA SER A 178 5.54 12.68 -12.03
C SER A 178 6.28 11.77 -11.03
N GLN A 179 6.30 12.09 -9.73
CA GLN A 179 7.03 11.35 -8.68
C GLN A 179 6.21 10.24 -8.03
N PHE A 180 4.88 10.26 -8.16
CA PHE A 180 4.01 9.31 -7.48
C PHE A 180 2.90 8.76 -8.38
N ALA A 181 2.36 7.61 -7.99
CA ALA A 181 1.12 7.06 -8.49
C ALA A 181 0.05 7.14 -7.40
N ILE A 182 -1.16 7.56 -7.79
CA ILE A 182 -2.32 7.56 -6.91
C ILE A 182 -2.91 6.16 -6.87
N ASP A 183 -3.10 5.62 -5.68
CA ASP A 183 -3.77 4.35 -5.44
C ASP A 183 -4.96 4.52 -4.48
N ILE A 184 -6.07 5.03 -5.00
CA ILE A 184 -7.30 5.22 -4.22
C ILE A 184 -8.32 4.15 -4.59
N GLY A 185 -8.53 3.22 -3.66
CA GLY A 185 -9.63 2.27 -3.66
C GLY A 185 -10.09 1.96 -2.24
N PRO A 186 -11.21 1.23 -2.06
CA PRO A 186 -11.74 0.94 -0.73
C PRO A 186 -10.75 0.21 0.21
N ARG A 187 -9.75 -0.49 -0.35
CA ARG A 187 -8.70 -1.19 0.42
C ARG A 187 -7.74 -0.26 1.16
N ASN A 188 -7.65 1.00 0.72
CA ASN A 188 -6.74 1.98 1.28
C ASN A 188 -7.37 2.67 2.52
N PHE A 189 -8.62 2.35 2.85
CA PHE A 189 -9.35 2.89 4.00
C PHE A 189 -9.49 1.82 5.07
N LEU A 190 -9.17 2.19 6.31
CA LEU A 190 -9.44 1.43 7.52
C LEU A 190 -10.18 2.34 8.50
N GLN A 191 -10.57 1.83 9.67
CA GLN A 191 -11.20 2.64 10.70
C GLN A 191 -10.57 2.40 12.07
N LYS A 192 -10.59 3.44 12.91
CA LYS A 192 -10.32 3.28 14.35
C LYS A 192 -11.50 2.57 15.01
N VAL A 193 -11.28 2.06 16.23
CA VAL A 193 -12.35 1.48 17.08
C VAL A 193 -13.50 2.47 17.32
N THR A 194 -13.22 3.78 17.28
CA THR A 194 -14.22 4.86 17.38
C THR A 194 -15.15 4.95 16.16
N GLY A 195 -14.83 4.27 15.07
CA GLY A 195 -15.53 4.38 13.78
C GLY A 195 -15.03 5.51 12.88
N GLU A 196 -14.01 6.26 13.30
CA GLU A 196 -13.32 7.25 12.47
C GLU A 196 -12.60 6.57 11.30
N ILE A 197 -12.80 7.06 10.07
CA ILE A 197 -12.20 6.50 8.86
C ILE A 197 -10.79 7.08 8.69
N VAL A 198 -9.82 6.21 8.41
CA VAL A 198 -8.43 6.56 8.18
C VAL A 198 -8.02 6.09 6.79
N VAL A 199 -7.40 6.99 6.02
CA VAL A 199 -6.82 6.70 4.71
C VAL A 199 -5.36 6.32 4.95
N THR A 200 -5.00 5.07 4.70
CA THR A 200 -3.69 4.53 5.14
C THR A 200 -2.66 4.52 4.03
N ASP A 201 -3.05 4.19 2.80
CA ASP A 201 -2.10 3.94 1.72
C ASP A 201 -2.59 4.47 0.36
N PRO A 202 -2.85 5.78 0.21
CA PRO A 202 -3.46 6.33 -1.02
C PRO A 202 -2.44 6.61 -2.14
N VAL A 203 -1.14 6.40 -1.90
CA VAL A 203 -0.06 6.84 -2.79
C VAL A 203 1.13 5.90 -2.74
N CYS A 204 1.81 5.81 -3.86
CA CYS A 204 3.05 5.08 -3.98
C CYS A 204 4.08 5.85 -4.79
N ALA A 205 5.33 5.89 -4.32
CA ALA A 205 6.45 6.46 -5.06
C ALA A 205 6.69 5.70 -6.38
N LYS A 206 6.84 6.43 -7.49
CA LYS A 206 6.96 5.83 -8.84
C LYS A 206 8.28 5.14 -9.07
N ASP A 207 9.37 5.63 -8.49
CA ASP A 207 10.68 5.00 -8.55
C ASP A 207 10.66 3.55 -8.02
N VAL A 208 9.99 3.32 -6.89
CA VAL A 208 9.82 1.97 -6.32
C VAL A 208 8.99 1.10 -7.26
N ILE A 209 7.91 1.63 -7.84
CA ILE A 209 7.08 0.91 -8.81
C ILE A 209 7.90 0.54 -10.05
N GLU A 210 8.62 1.50 -10.61
CA GLU A 210 9.42 1.32 -11.83
C GLU A 210 10.51 0.27 -11.65
N ILE A 211 11.18 0.24 -10.49
CA ILE A 211 12.16 -0.81 -10.18
C ILE A 211 11.50 -2.20 -10.17
N LEU A 212 10.34 -2.34 -9.52
CA LEU A 212 9.62 -3.62 -9.44
C LEU A 212 9.11 -4.07 -10.82
N ASP A 213 8.52 -3.15 -11.59
CA ASP A 213 7.99 -3.42 -12.92
C ASP A 213 9.10 -3.78 -13.92
N ASN A 214 10.23 -3.07 -13.88
CA ASN A 214 11.39 -3.38 -14.71
C ASN A 214 11.96 -4.77 -14.38
N HIS A 215 12.05 -5.13 -13.09
CA HIS A 215 12.50 -6.45 -12.70
C HIS A 215 11.54 -7.55 -13.16
N LYS A 216 10.24 -7.34 -12.99
CA LYS A 216 9.21 -8.27 -13.46
C LYS A 216 9.27 -8.44 -14.98
N ALA A 217 9.39 -7.35 -15.74
CA ALA A 217 9.55 -7.40 -17.19
C ALA A 217 10.80 -8.17 -17.62
N GLN A 218 11.92 -8.00 -16.89
CA GLN A 218 13.15 -8.75 -17.14
C GLN A 218 12.96 -10.25 -16.89
N GLN A 219 12.33 -10.64 -15.77
CA GLN A 219 12.02 -12.06 -15.49
C GLN A 219 11.17 -12.70 -16.59
N TYR A 220 10.17 -12.00 -17.13
CA TYR A 220 9.37 -12.49 -18.26
C TYR A 220 10.19 -12.70 -19.53
N ARG A 221 11.16 -11.81 -19.82
CA ARG A 221 12.05 -11.96 -20.97
C ARG A 221 12.98 -13.16 -20.79
N ASP A 222 13.55 -13.32 -19.59
CA ASP A 222 14.50 -14.38 -19.27
C ASP A 222 13.85 -15.78 -19.27
N GLN A 223 12.55 -15.86 -18.96
CA GLN A 223 11.76 -17.09 -19.03
C GLN A 223 11.30 -17.45 -20.46
N GLY A 224 11.83 -16.77 -21.49
CA GLY A 224 11.56 -17.11 -22.89
C GLY A 224 10.20 -16.63 -23.39
N GLY A 225 9.72 -15.47 -22.91
CA GLY A 225 8.52 -14.79 -23.38
C GLY A 225 8.55 -14.35 -24.85
N TYR A 226 8.72 -15.29 -25.78
CA TYR A 226 8.34 -15.20 -27.18
C TYR A 226 6.96 -15.86 -27.36
N GLY A 227 5.95 -15.31 -26.70
CA GLY A 227 4.56 -15.46 -27.12
C GLY A 227 4.31 -14.48 -28.25
N ARG A 228 4.26 -14.99 -29.49
CA ARG A 228 3.94 -14.23 -30.71
C ARG A 228 2.70 -13.34 -30.51
N TYR A 229 2.82 -12.05 -30.85
CA TYR A 229 1.68 -11.31 -31.40
C TYR A 229 1.47 -11.75 -32.86
#